data_AF-A0A813CEI1-F1
#
_entry.id   AF-A0A813CEI1-F1
#
_cell.length_a   1.000
_cell.length_b   1.000
_cell.length_c   1.000
_cell.angle_alpha   90.00
_cell.angle_beta   90.00
_cell.angle_gamma   90.00
#
_symmetry.space_group_name_H-M   'P 1'
#
loop_
_entity.id
_entity.type
_entity.pdbx_description
1 polymer ?
#
loop_
_entity_poly.entity_id
_entity_poly.type
_entity_poly.pdbx_seq_one_letter_code
_entity_poly.pdbx_strand_id
1 'polypeptide(L)'
;MEVCITTLSGESYQLQADPTWASRDLKMAVKTASGIRLREQRLVCGTKELPEDLPLASLCPSDEMMSVTLIRRSAEQVQLLEDLQDSHHPKRVLREAPAKFRSDREVVLTAVVRDASCLSLADKTLQQCREFALNLADRNGMALKYCTAFQDDLEVCMAAVKQDGFALQYASAALRKSKAVVLAAVGRDGLALEFAAPELRQDKEVVLAALEQDALSMDFVADCLKIDRDFLLFAVSVNGRVLERLAEDLQRDQEIVLAACQESSSALRFAHTALRHSEAFVLTLLQRRLCRLNYPAEELWARKEFVLEAVKSHSSALQLSVPSLREDREVVMAAVQKHGYSLQFASDELRGDREVVMKAVRQYANALAFASEELRADAELVIAAISKDGCALRFAAPALRANRDFVLLAVRSRACALQFAAKELRLDETVVLHALEADLSVLEIVETSLWSQPSFLTTIMRRHGHHEHVASFLGQPCKKPRRAFE
;
A
#
# COMPACT_ATOMS: atom_id res chain seq x y z
N MET A 1 -20.34 -10.55 -37.63
CA MET A 1 -19.37 -9.99 -38.59
C MET A 1 -18.93 -11.09 -39.53
N GLU A 2 -18.90 -10.85 -40.84
CA GLU A 2 -18.36 -11.84 -41.79
C GLU A 2 -16.84 -11.68 -41.91
N VAL A 3 -16.12 -12.79 -41.70
CA VAL A 3 -14.65 -12.85 -41.82
C VAL A 3 -14.29 -13.79 -42.95
N CYS A 4 -13.63 -13.25 -43.96
CA CYS A 4 -13.09 -14.02 -45.08
C CYS A 4 -11.63 -14.38 -44.79
N ILE A 5 -11.34 -15.67 -44.68
CA ILE A 5 -10.01 -16.19 -44.40
C ILE A 5 -9.40 -16.76 -45.67
N THR A 6 -8.36 -16.14 -46.20
CA THR A 6 -7.68 -16.56 -47.43
C THR A 6 -6.32 -17.17 -47.12
N THR A 7 -6.05 -18.38 -47.62
CA THR A 7 -4.73 -18.99 -47.57
C THR A 7 -3.84 -18.48 -48.70
N LEU A 8 -2.51 -18.61 -48.53
CA LEU A 8 -1.56 -18.29 -49.62
C LEU A 8 -1.68 -19.23 -50.83
N SER A 9 -2.30 -20.41 -50.66
CA SER A 9 -2.64 -21.34 -51.75
C SER A 9 -3.91 -20.96 -52.51
N GLY A 10 -4.63 -19.91 -52.10
CA GLY A 10 -5.84 -19.42 -52.75
C GLY A 10 -7.16 -20.03 -52.23
N GLU A 11 -7.11 -20.91 -51.22
CA GLU A 11 -8.32 -21.41 -50.55
C GLU A 11 -8.90 -20.30 -49.67
N SER A 12 -10.23 -20.12 -49.70
CA SER A 12 -10.92 -19.14 -48.87
C SER A 12 -12.02 -19.78 -48.02
N TYR A 13 -12.12 -19.36 -46.76
CA TYR A 13 -13.13 -19.81 -45.81
C TYR A 13 -13.94 -18.60 -45.34
N GLN A 14 -15.27 -18.66 -45.51
CA GLN A 14 -16.18 -17.64 -44.98
C GLN A 14 -16.65 -18.08 -43.59
N LEU A 15 -16.33 -17.28 -42.57
CA LEU A 15 -16.72 -17.54 -41.19
C LEU A 15 -17.62 -16.42 -40.68
N GLN A 16 -18.68 -16.77 -39.97
CA GLN A 16 -19.42 -15.81 -39.16
C GLN A 16 -18.77 -15.71 -37.79
N ALA A 17 -18.13 -14.57 -37.52
CA ALA A 17 -17.51 -14.26 -36.24
C ALA A 17 -18.44 -13.39 -35.39
N ASP A 18 -18.50 -13.71 -34.10
CA ASP A 18 -19.12 -12.84 -33.10
C ASP A 18 -18.21 -11.62 -32.86
N PRO A 19 -18.75 -10.39 -32.83
CA PRO A 19 -17.98 -9.20 -32.48
C PRO A 19 -17.24 -9.27 -31.13
N THR A 20 -17.69 -10.11 -30.19
CA THR A 20 -17.01 -10.30 -28.89
C THR A 20 -15.88 -11.32 -28.93
N TRP A 21 -15.62 -11.99 -30.06
CA TRP A 21 -14.55 -12.97 -30.17
C TRP A 21 -13.17 -12.32 -30.01
N ALA A 22 -12.29 -13.04 -29.34
CA ALA A 22 -10.85 -12.80 -29.41
C ALA A 22 -10.26 -13.52 -30.64
N SER A 23 -9.05 -13.15 -31.05
CA SER A 23 -8.39 -13.82 -32.17
C SER A 23 -8.17 -15.32 -31.92
N ARG A 24 -8.06 -15.76 -30.65
CA ARG A 24 -8.04 -17.18 -30.27
C ARG A 24 -9.30 -17.92 -30.70
N ASP A 25 -10.48 -17.32 -30.54
CA ASP A 25 -11.76 -17.92 -30.95
C ASP A 25 -11.83 -18.00 -32.48
N LEU A 26 -11.29 -17.00 -33.17
CA LEU A 26 -11.13 -17.03 -34.62
C LEU A 26 -10.21 -18.18 -35.06
N LYS A 27 -9.06 -18.39 -34.40
CA LYS A 27 -8.17 -19.54 -34.68
C LYS A 27 -8.86 -20.88 -34.43
N MET A 28 -9.73 -20.97 -33.40
CA MET A 28 -10.54 -22.16 -33.14
C MET A 28 -11.57 -22.39 -34.25
N ALA A 29 -12.23 -21.35 -34.73
CA ALA A 29 -13.16 -21.43 -35.85
C ALA A 29 -12.45 -21.85 -37.16
N VAL A 30 -11.26 -21.29 -37.42
CA VAL A 30 -10.39 -21.70 -38.53
C VAL A 30 -10.00 -23.17 -38.41
N LYS A 31 -9.66 -23.65 -37.20
CA LYS A 31 -9.32 -25.07 -36.98
C LYS A 31 -10.49 -25.97 -37.34
N THR A 32 -11.69 -25.60 -36.93
CA THR A 32 -12.91 -26.35 -37.23
C THR A 32 -13.23 -26.37 -38.73
N ALA A 33 -13.00 -25.25 -39.43
CA ALA A 33 -13.31 -25.12 -40.86
C ALA A 33 -12.24 -25.69 -41.81
N SER A 34 -10.96 -25.53 -41.47
CA SER A 34 -9.81 -25.91 -42.32
C SER A 34 -9.11 -27.21 -41.89
N GLY A 35 -9.34 -27.68 -40.66
CA GLY A 35 -8.62 -28.80 -40.05
C GLY A 35 -7.17 -28.48 -39.62
N ILE A 36 -6.68 -27.27 -39.87
CA ILE A 36 -5.31 -26.86 -39.53
C ILE A 36 -5.21 -26.65 -38.01
N ARG A 37 -4.18 -27.23 -37.37
CA ARG A 37 -3.98 -27.11 -35.91
C ARG A 37 -3.69 -25.66 -35.51
N LEU A 38 -4.16 -25.22 -34.34
CA LEU A 38 -3.97 -23.85 -33.83
C LEU A 38 -2.52 -23.35 -33.93
N ARG A 39 -1.54 -24.20 -33.58
CA ARG A 39 -0.11 -23.86 -33.60
C ARG A 39 0.45 -23.72 -35.03
N GLU A 40 -0.16 -24.38 -36.00
CA GLU A 40 0.17 -24.24 -37.43
C GLU A 40 -0.44 -22.96 -38.03
N GLN A 41 -1.39 -22.31 -37.36
CA GLN A 41 -2.09 -21.15 -37.90
C GLN A 41 -1.41 -19.83 -37.52
N ARG A 42 -1.04 -19.06 -38.55
CA ARG A 42 -0.64 -17.66 -38.41
C ARG A 42 -1.65 -16.79 -39.15
N LEU A 43 -2.41 -16.00 -38.39
CA LEU A 43 -3.45 -15.12 -38.93
C LEU A 43 -2.91 -13.70 -39.05
N VAL A 44 -3.02 -13.12 -40.24
CA VAL A 44 -2.53 -11.77 -40.56
C VAL A 44 -3.68 -10.97 -41.16
N CYS A 45 -3.96 -9.78 -40.60
CA CYS A 45 -4.93 -8.85 -41.17
C CYS A 45 -4.18 -7.65 -41.75
N GLY A 46 -4.29 -7.43 -43.06
CA GLY A 46 -3.46 -6.46 -43.79
C GLY A 46 -1.97 -6.78 -43.64
N THR A 47 -1.24 -5.93 -42.91
CA THR A 47 0.20 -6.10 -42.62
C THR A 47 0.50 -6.52 -41.18
N LYS A 48 -0.52 -6.68 -40.32
CA LYS A 48 -0.35 -6.97 -38.89
C LYS A 48 -0.78 -8.40 -38.56
N GLU A 49 0.07 -9.11 -37.83
CA GLU A 49 -0.27 -10.41 -37.25
C GLU A 49 -1.23 -10.22 -36.07
N LEU A 50 -2.23 -11.11 -35.98
CA LEU A 50 -3.25 -11.06 -34.93
C LEU A 50 -2.71 -11.71 -33.63
N PRO A 51 -2.52 -10.94 -32.52
CA PRO A 51 -2.17 -11.48 -31.21
C PRO A 51 -3.33 -12.30 -30.63
N GLU A 52 -3.04 -13.34 -29.84
CA GLU A 52 -4.05 -14.33 -29.38
C GLU A 52 -5.23 -13.71 -28.61
N ASP A 53 -4.98 -12.63 -27.86
CA ASP A 53 -5.96 -12.00 -26.97
C ASP A 53 -6.59 -10.73 -27.57
N LEU A 54 -6.32 -10.42 -28.84
CA LEU A 54 -6.84 -9.20 -29.46
C LEU A 54 -8.35 -9.36 -29.77
N PRO A 55 -9.23 -8.50 -29.24
CA PRO A 55 -10.65 -8.53 -29.56
C PRO A 55 -10.88 -8.09 -31.01
N LEU A 56 -11.68 -8.85 -31.76
CA LEU A 56 -11.92 -8.59 -33.18
C LEU A 56 -12.58 -7.23 -33.44
N ALA A 57 -13.39 -6.74 -32.50
CA ALA A 57 -14.00 -5.41 -32.56
C ALA A 57 -12.98 -4.25 -32.66
N SER A 58 -11.74 -4.45 -32.20
CA SER A 58 -10.68 -3.42 -32.27
C SER A 58 -10.06 -3.27 -33.67
N LEU A 59 -10.24 -4.26 -34.54
CA LEU A 59 -9.64 -4.31 -35.87
C LEU A 59 -10.59 -3.74 -36.95
N CYS A 60 -11.90 -3.85 -36.76
CA CYS A 60 -12.93 -3.31 -37.65
C CYS A 60 -14.10 -2.71 -36.84
N PRO A 61 -14.23 -1.38 -36.76
CA PRO A 61 -15.36 -0.72 -36.11
C PRO A 61 -16.62 -0.58 -36.99
N SER A 62 -16.60 -1.04 -38.25
CA SER A 62 -17.73 -1.02 -39.19
C SER A 62 -18.17 -2.44 -39.59
N ASP A 63 -19.44 -2.60 -40.00
CA ASP A 63 -20.08 -3.84 -40.49
C ASP A 63 -19.51 -4.38 -41.82
N GLU A 64 -18.28 -3.99 -42.19
CA GLU A 64 -17.62 -4.42 -43.41
C GLU A 64 -16.97 -5.81 -43.27
N MET A 65 -16.87 -6.54 -44.39
CA MET A 65 -16.22 -7.85 -44.44
C MET A 65 -14.73 -7.73 -44.07
N MET A 66 -14.30 -8.44 -43.03
CA MET A 66 -12.90 -8.47 -42.61
C MET A 66 -12.14 -9.52 -43.42
N SER A 67 -11.04 -9.13 -44.08
CA SER A 67 -10.14 -10.07 -44.77
C SER A 67 -8.94 -10.43 -43.89
N VAL A 68 -8.73 -11.73 -43.69
CA VAL A 68 -7.63 -12.28 -42.90
C VAL A 68 -6.87 -13.29 -43.75
N THR A 69 -5.55 -13.14 -43.83
CA THR A 69 -4.68 -14.11 -44.49
C THR A 69 -4.23 -15.18 -43.51
N LEU A 70 -4.46 -16.45 -43.84
CA LEU A 70 -3.95 -17.61 -43.10
C LEU A 70 -2.64 -18.09 -43.73
N ILE A 71 -1.57 -18.00 -42.96
CA ILE A 71 -0.25 -18.56 -43.29
C ILE A 71 -0.09 -19.84 -42.47
N ARG A 72 0.16 -20.97 -43.17
CA ARG A 72 0.37 -22.27 -42.52
C ARG A 72 1.85 -22.45 -42.18
N ARG A 73 2.16 -22.63 -40.88
CA ARG A 73 3.50 -23.01 -40.43
C ARG A 73 3.78 -24.45 -40.81
N SER A 74 5.03 -24.73 -41.18
CA SER A 74 5.47 -26.12 -41.37
C SER A 74 5.57 -26.85 -40.03
N ALA A 75 5.40 -28.17 -40.01
CA ALA A 75 5.51 -28.97 -38.79
C ALA A 75 6.89 -28.80 -38.11
N GLU A 76 7.96 -28.70 -38.90
CA GLU A 76 9.32 -28.42 -38.42
C GLU A 76 9.42 -27.07 -37.71
N GLN A 77 8.76 -26.03 -38.25
CA GLN A 77 8.74 -24.70 -37.64
C GLN A 77 7.96 -24.70 -36.32
N VAL A 78 6.82 -25.39 -36.27
CA VAL A 78 6.02 -25.50 -35.05
C VAL A 78 6.82 -26.19 -33.95
N GLN A 79 7.46 -27.33 -34.26
CA GLN A 79 8.30 -28.03 -33.29
C GLN A 79 9.45 -27.13 -32.80
N LEU A 80 10.12 -26.41 -33.71
CA LEU A 80 11.21 -25.53 -33.34
C LEU A 80 10.75 -24.36 -32.44
N LEU A 81 9.57 -23.79 -32.69
CA LEU A 81 9.00 -22.74 -31.85
C LEU A 81 8.63 -23.27 -30.46
N GLU A 82 8.10 -24.49 -30.36
CA GLU A 82 7.84 -25.17 -29.10
C GLU A 82 9.14 -25.43 -28.33
N ASP A 83 10.15 -25.98 -29.00
CA ASP A 83 11.46 -26.24 -28.41
C ASP A 83 12.12 -24.93 -27.91
N LEU A 84 11.95 -23.82 -28.62
CA LEU A 84 12.46 -22.51 -28.19
C LEU A 84 11.70 -21.91 -26.99
N GLN A 85 10.41 -22.22 -26.86
CA GLN A 85 9.59 -21.77 -25.73
C GLN A 85 9.94 -22.56 -24.46
N ASP A 86 10.11 -23.87 -24.58
CA ASP A 86 10.33 -24.77 -23.45
C ASP A 86 11.80 -24.89 -23.03
N SER A 87 12.74 -24.52 -23.91
CA SER A 87 14.18 -24.67 -23.63
C SER A 87 14.75 -23.58 -22.72
N HIS A 88 15.63 -24.00 -21.80
CA HIS A 88 16.50 -23.11 -21.05
C HIS A 88 17.68 -22.56 -21.87
N HIS A 89 17.94 -23.11 -23.06
CA HIS A 89 19.08 -22.76 -23.92
C HIS A 89 18.66 -22.52 -25.38
N PRO A 90 17.87 -21.47 -25.66
CA PRO A 90 17.36 -21.17 -27.01
C PRO A 90 18.45 -20.99 -28.06
N LYS A 91 19.64 -20.48 -27.66
CA LYS A 91 20.79 -20.33 -28.57
C LYS A 91 21.29 -21.66 -29.15
N ARG A 92 21.24 -22.74 -28.37
CA ARG A 92 21.67 -24.07 -28.84
C ARG A 92 20.67 -24.61 -29.85
N VAL A 93 19.37 -24.50 -29.54
CA VAL A 93 18.27 -24.91 -30.41
C VAL A 93 18.36 -24.20 -31.76
N LEU A 94 18.56 -22.87 -31.76
CA LEU A 94 18.69 -22.10 -33.01
C LEU A 94 19.98 -22.42 -33.80
N ARG A 95 21.07 -22.82 -33.12
CA ARG A 95 22.32 -23.21 -33.78
C ARG A 95 22.19 -24.54 -34.50
N GLU A 96 21.50 -25.50 -33.89
CA GLU A 96 21.25 -26.84 -34.45
C GLU A 96 20.16 -26.79 -35.53
N ALA A 97 19.32 -25.75 -35.54
CA ALA A 97 18.28 -25.56 -36.55
C ALA A 97 18.83 -25.37 -37.98
N PRO A 98 18.11 -25.90 -38.99
CA PRO A 98 18.40 -25.65 -40.40
C PRO A 98 18.56 -24.16 -40.73
N ALA A 99 19.48 -23.82 -41.65
CA ALA A 99 19.81 -22.43 -41.99
C ALA A 99 18.59 -21.59 -42.41
N LYS A 100 17.59 -22.20 -43.06
CA LYS A 100 16.34 -21.54 -43.45
C LYS A 100 15.62 -20.86 -42.27
N PHE A 101 15.69 -21.43 -41.07
CA PHE A 101 15.04 -20.87 -39.88
C PHE A 101 15.84 -19.75 -39.21
N ARG A 102 17.13 -19.61 -39.53
CA ARG A 102 17.94 -18.46 -39.11
C ARG A 102 17.65 -17.20 -39.94
N SER A 103 16.96 -17.35 -41.06
CA SER A 103 16.39 -16.26 -41.86
C SER A 103 14.90 -16.04 -41.60
N ASP A 104 14.28 -16.87 -40.75
CA ASP A 104 12.86 -16.73 -40.40
C ASP A 104 12.69 -15.71 -39.27
N ARG A 105 11.94 -14.63 -39.56
CA ARG A 105 11.72 -13.51 -38.63
C ARG A 105 11.07 -13.97 -37.33
N GLU A 106 10.11 -14.88 -37.37
CA GLU A 106 9.33 -15.32 -36.20
C GLU A 106 10.16 -16.22 -35.29
N VAL A 107 10.90 -17.16 -35.88
CA VAL A 107 11.78 -18.07 -35.14
C VAL A 107 12.89 -17.30 -34.44
N VAL A 108 13.57 -16.40 -35.18
CA VAL A 108 14.65 -15.59 -34.60
C VAL A 108 14.10 -14.63 -33.55
N LEU A 109 12.95 -13.98 -33.78
CA LEU A 109 12.32 -13.11 -32.78
C LEU A 109 12.06 -13.88 -31.48
N THR A 110 11.44 -15.05 -31.56
CA THR A 110 11.10 -15.90 -30.40
C THR A 110 12.36 -16.30 -29.63
N ALA A 111 13.43 -16.68 -30.33
CA ALA A 111 14.71 -17.01 -29.70
C ALA A 111 15.37 -15.81 -29.00
N VAL A 112 15.39 -14.63 -29.66
CA VAL A 112 16.07 -13.43 -29.15
C VAL A 112 15.34 -12.80 -27.96
N VAL A 113 14.01 -12.88 -27.94
CA VAL A 113 13.21 -12.43 -26.78
C VAL A 113 13.58 -13.22 -25.52
N ARG A 114 13.91 -14.51 -25.65
CA ARG A 114 14.36 -15.36 -24.54
C ARG A 114 15.84 -15.17 -24.21
N ASP A 115 16.69 -15.05 -25.22
CA ASP A 115 18.13 -14.80 -25.09
C ASP A 115 18.61 -13.90 -26.23
N ALA A 116 18.92 -12.65 -25.88
CA ALA A 116 19.40 -11.63 -26.80
C ALA A 116 20.58 -12.11 -27.67
N SER A 117 21.41 -13.02 -27.14
CA SER A 117 22.60 -13.52 -27.83
C SER A 117 22.32 -14.45 -29.00
N CYS A 118 21.07 -14.88 -29.20
CA CYS A 118 20.64 -15.62 -30.36
C CYS A 118 20.75 -14.81 -31.66
N LEU A 119 20.72 -13.47 -31.57
CA LEU A 119 20.76 -12.61 -32.76
C LEU A 119 22.07 -12.77 -33.54
N SER A 120 23.16 -13.13 -32.87
CA SER A 120 24.45 -13.39 -33.54
C SER A 120 24.41 -14.58 -34.51
N LEU A 121 23.41 -15.47 -34.38
CA LEU A 121 23.20 -16.62 -35.26
C LEU A 121 22.22 -16.35 -36.40
N ALA A 122 21.50 -15.22 -36.33
CA ALA A 122 20.55 -14.83 -37.36
C ALA A 122 21.25 -14.50 -38.67
N ASP A 123 20.52 -14.60 -39.77
CA ASP A 123 21.02 -14.19 -41.08
C ASP A 123 21.41 -12.70 -41.12
N LYS A 124 22.42 -12.34 -41.91
CA LYS A 124 22.92 -10.97 -42.02
C LYS A 124 21.84 -9.99 -42.48
N THR A 125 20.92 -10.43 -43.34
CA THR A 125 19.81 -9.60 -43.83
C THR A 125 18.87 -9.18 -42.69
N LEU A 126 18.57 -10.09 -41.77
CA LEU A 126 17.78 -9.79 -40.57
C LEU A 126 18.53 -8.92 -39.58
N GLN A 127 19.83 -9.15 -39.38
CA GLN A 127 20.67 -8.33 -38.51
C GLN A 127 20.75 -6.86 -38.99
N GLN A 128 20.62 -6.63 -40.30
CA GLN A 128 20.62 -5.31 -40.93
C GLN A 128 19.21 -4.72 -41.12
N CYS A 129 18.16 -5.39 -40.63
CA CYS A 129 16.79 -4.91 -40.77
C CYS A 129 16.39 -4.02 -39.58
N ARG A 130 16.13 -2.74 -39.87
CA ARG A 130 15.75 -1.74 -38.84
C ARG A 130 14.46 -2.10 -38.12
N GLU A 131 13.39 -2.44 -38.85
CA GLU A 131 12.11 -2.81 -38.24
C GLU A 131 12.20 -4.05 -37.36
N PHE A 132 13.11 -4.97 -37.72
CA PHE A 132 13.36 -6.15 -36.91
C PHE A 132 14.08 -5.78 -35.62
N ALA A 133 15.12 -4.94 -35.71
CA ALA A 133 15.84 -4.42 -34.55
C ALA A 133 14.91 -3.64 -33.59
N LEU A 134 13.99 -2.82 -34.12
CA LEU A 134 13.01 -2.10 -33.31
C LEU A 134 12.07 -3.04 -32.55
N ASN A 135 11.53 -4.06 -33.23
CA ASN A 135 10.64 -5.06 -32.60
C ASN A 135 11.39 -5.90 -31.55
N LEU A 136 12.67 -6.17 -31.77
CA LEU A 136 13.52 -6.83 -30.78
C LEU A 136 13.75 -5.97 -29.54
N ALA A 137 14.10 -4.70 -29.75
CA ALA A 137 14.34 -3.74 -28.68
C ALA A 137 13.11 -3.54 -27.79
N ASP A 138 11.92 -3.49 -28.39
CA ASP A 138 10.63 -3.36 -27.69
C ASP A 138 10.32 -4.56 -26.77
N ARG A 139 10.79 -5.76 -27.12
CA ARG A 139 10.52 -6.99 -26.35
C ARG A 139 11.66 -7.38 -25.41
N ASN A 140 12.90 -7.04 -25.74
CA ASN A 140 14.09 -7.34 -24.96
C ASN A 140 15.15 -6.23 -25.16
N GLY A 141 15.26 -5.31 -24.19
CA GLY A 141 16.19 -4.17 -24.28
C GLY A 141 17.66 -4.59 -24.42
N MET A 142 18.05 -5.74 -23.87
CA MET A 142 19.41 -6.27 -24.00
C MET A 142 19.76 -6.76 -25.41
N ALA A 143 18.79 -6.85 -26.32
CA ALA A 143 19.02 -7.12 -27.73
C ALA A 143 19.90 -6.04 -28.40
N LEU A 144 19.89 -4.81 -27.88
CA LEU A 144 20.70 -3.70 -28.40
C LEU A 144 22.21 -4.01 -28.42
N LYS A 145 22.68 -4.85 -27.49
CA LYS A 145 24.06 -5.35 -27.47
C LYS A 145 24.47 -6.01 -28.79
N TYR A 146 23.56 -6.74 -29.42
CA TYR A 146 23.82 -7.53 -30.62
C TYR A 146 23.37 -6.81 -31.90
N CYS A 147 22.49 -5.81 -31.78
CA CYS A 147 22.09 -4.91 -32.88
C CYS A 147 23.14 -3.82 -33.15
N THR A 148 24.40 -4.22 -33.39
CA THR A 148 25.54 -3.28 -33.54
C THR A 148 25.33 -2.20 -34.62
N ALA A 149 24.60 -2.52 -35.69
CA ALA A 149 24.30 -1.58 -36.77
C ALA A 149 23.33 -0.44 -36.36
N PHE A 150 22.59 -0.61 -35.25
CA PHE A 150 21.52 0.29 -34.82
C PHE A 150 21.75 0.89 -33.43
N GLN A 151 22.97 0.82 -32.90
CA GLN A 151 23.33 1.44 -31.62
C GLN A 151 23.34 2.97 -31.66
N ASP A 152 23.34 3.55 -32.87
CA ASP A 152 23.17 4.99 -33.12
C ASP A 152 21.73 5.39 -33.47
N ASP A 153 20.82 4.42 -33.66
CA ASP A 153 19.43 4.70 -34.03
C ASP A 153 18.62 5.11 -32.80
N LEU A 154 18.10 6.34 -32.83
CA LEU A 154 17.36 6.91 -31.70
C LEU A 154 16.13 6.09 -31.32
N GLU A 155 15.32 5.62 -32.28
CA GLU A 155 14.08 4.92 -31.97
C GLU A 155 14.36 3.51 -31.43
N VAL A 156 15.32 2.80 -32.03
CA VAL A 156 15.70 1.45 -31.58
C VAL A 156 16.31 1.52 -30.17
N CYS A 157 17.22 2.46 -29.93
CA CYS A 157 17.79 2.66 -28.59
C CYS A 157 16.72 3.09 -27.59
N MET A 158 15.78 3.94 -28.00
CA MET A 158 14.74 4.40 -27.09
C MET A 158 13.72 3.30 -26.74
N ALA A 159 13.39 2.42 -27.69
CA ALA A 159 12.60 1.22 -27.39
C ALA A 159 13.33 0.31 -26.40
N ALA A 160 14.63 0.07 -26.63
CA ALA A 160 15.44 -0.81 -25.79
C ALA A 160 15.53 -0.29 -24.35
N VAL A 161 15.82 1.00 -24.20
CA VAL A 161 16.02 1.65 -22.89
C VAL A 161 14.72 1.77 -22.10
N LYS A 162 13.57 1.95 -22.76
CA LYS A 162 12.25 1.89 -22.10
C LYS A 162 11.95 0.51 -21.52
N GLN A 163 12.42 -0.54 -22.20
CA GLN A 163 12.23 -1.91 -21.78
C GLN A 163 13.19 -2.30 -20.63
N ASP A 164 14.47 -1.92 -20.77
CA ASP A 164 15.56 -2.17 -19.81
C ASP A 164 16.53 -0.98 -19.82
N GLY A 165 16.59 -0.21 -18.73
CA GLY A 165 17.42 1.00 -18.63
C GLY A 165 18.91 0.71 -18.78
N PHE A 166 19.37 -0.50 -18.43
CA PHE A 166 20.76 -0.93 -18.60
C PHE A 166 21.15 -1.12 -20.07
N ALA A 167 20.18 -1.14 -21.00
CA ALA A 167 20.48 -1.15 -22.43
C ALA A 167 21.27 0.10 -22.88
N LEU A 168 21.21 1.19 -22.11
CA LEU A 168 21.97 2.43 -22.38
C LEU A 168 23.47 2.18 -22.55
N GLN A 169 24.05 1.17 -21.89
CA GLN A 169 25.47 0.82 -22.01
C GLN A 169 25.90 0.44 -23.44
N TYR A 170 24.96 -0.05 -24.26
CA TYR A 170 25.19 -0.46 -25.64
C TYR A 170 24.82 0.62 -26.65
N ALA A 171 24.18 1.71 -26.22
CA ALA A 171 23.93 2.85 -27.08
C ALA A 171 25.23 3.57 -27.42
N SER A 172 25.24 4.24 -28.57
CA SER A 172 26.41 4.97 -29.01
C SER A 172 26.78 6.11 -28.07
N ALA A 173 28.03 6.57 -28.15
CA ALA A 173 28.50 7.68 -27.34
C ALA A 173 27.67 8.97 -27.57
N ALA A 174 27.12 9.17 -28.77
CA ALA A 174 26.26 10.30 -29.08
C ALA A 174 24.91 10.20 -28.34
N LEU A 175 24.28 9.02 -28.32
CA LEU A 175 23.02 8.82 -27.63
C LEU A 175 23.17 8.79 -26.11
N ARG A 176 24.31 8.34 -25.58
CA ARG A 176 24.64 8.45 -24.14
C ARG A 176 24.85 9.89 -23.66
N LYS A 177 25.01 10.85 -24.58
CA LYS A 177 24.99 12.30 -24.33
C LYS A 177 23.61 12.94 -24.52
N SER A 178 22.64 12.19 -25.05
CA SER A 178 21.28 12.70 -25.24
C SER A 178 20.53 12.64 -23.92
N LYS A 179 20.21 13.82 -23.37
CA LYS A 179 19.44 13.95 -22.13
C LYS A 179 18.12 13.19 -22.18
N ALA A 180 17.40 13.20 -23.30
CA ALA A 180 16.12 12.50 -23.44
C ALA A 180 16.26 10.97 -23.33
N VAL A 181 17.29 10.38 -23.94
CA VAL A 181 17.54 8.93 -23.88
C VAL A 181 17.97 8.54 -22.48
N VAL A 182 18.87 9.33 -21.86
CA VAL A 182 19.35 9.05 -20.50
C VAL A 182 18.24 9.21 -19.47
N LEU A 183 17.40 10.24 -19.56
CA LEU A 183 16.24 10.42 -18.66
C LEU A 183 15.31 9.22 -18.70
N ALA A 184 15.03 8.70 -19.90
CA ALA A 184 14.18 7.54 -20.05
C ALA A 184 14.86 6.24 -19.56
N ALA A 185 16.20 6.16 -19.59
CA ALA A 185 16.96 5.06 -18.98
C ALA A 185 16.89 5.07 -17.46
N VAL A 186 17.23 6.22 -16.85
CA VAL A 186 17.27 6.35 -15.39
C VAL A 186 15.89 6.29 -14.76
N GLY A 187 14.87 6.77 -15.47
CA GLY A 187 13.47 6.64 -15.06
C GLY A 187 12.97 5.19 -15.06
N ARG A 188 13.62 4.31 -15.83
CA ARG A 188 13.35 2.86 -15.78
C ARG A 188 14.18 2.19 -14.69
N ASP A 189 15.51 2.36 -14.76
CA ASP A 189 16.49 1.79 -13.83
C ASP A 189 17.48 2.89 -13.39
N GLY A 190 17.41 3.35 -12.14
CA GLY A 190 18.21 4.48 -11.66
C GLY A 190 19.73 4.28 -11.79
N LEU A 191 20.20 3.04 -11.69
CA LEU A 191 21.61 2.66 -11.87
C LEU A 191 22.11 2.83 -13.31
N ALA A 192 21.22 2.99 -14.30
CA ALA A 192 21.62 3.27 -15.68
C ALA A 192 22.43 4.57 -15.82
N LEU A 193 22.41 5.46 -14.80
CA LEU A 193 23.24 6.66 -14.71
C LEU A 193 24.74 6.35 -14.86
N GLU A 194 25.19 5.16 -14.46
CA GLU A 194 26.57 4.69 -14.66
C GLU A 194 27.02 4.77 -16.14
N PHE A 195 26.10 4.57 -17.07
CA PHE A 195 26.41 4.55 -18.50
C PHE A 195 26.22 5.90 -19.19
N ALA A 196 25.62 6.88 -18.50
CA ALA A 196 25.47 8.23 -19.02
C ALA A 196 26.82 8.91 -19.22
N ALA A 197 26.87 9.85 -20.16
CA ALA A 197 28.04 10.69 -20.35
C ALA A 197 28.34 11.54 -19.09
N PRO A 198 29.62 11.85 -18.79
CA PRO A 198 29.99 12.56 -17.56
C PRO A 198 29.28 13.89 -17.37
N GLU A 199 28.97 14.60 -18.46
CA GLU A 199 28.25 15.87 -18.44
C GLU A 199 26.81 15.72 -17.91
N LEU A 200 26.17 14.58 -18.21
CA LEU A 200 24.81 14.29 -17.72
C LEU A 200 24.80 13.74 -16.29
N ARG A 201 25.93 13.25 -15.77
CA ARG A 201 26.08 12.90 -14.34
C ARG A 201 26.24 14.13 -13.44
N GLN A 202 26.35 15.31 -14.04
CA GLN A 202 26.34 16.62 -13.40
C GLN A 202 25.02 17.37 -13.62
N ASP A 203 24.17 16.90 -14.54
CA ASP A 203 22.87 17.51 -14.80
C ASP A 203 21.92 17.17 -13.65
N LYS A 204 21.52 18.21 -12.89
CA LYS A 204 20.70 18.04 -11.69
C LYS A 204 19.39 17.31 -11.98
N GLU A 205 18.75 17.54 -13.14
CA GLU A 205 17.49 16.90 -13.49
C GLU A 205 17.67 15.41 -13.73
N VAL A 206 18.68 15.02 -14.50
CA VAL A 206 19.00 13.61 -14.78
C VAL A 206 19.37 12.87 -13.51
N VAL A 207 20.21 13.47 -12.67
CA VAL A 207 20.65 12.85 -11.42
C VAL A 207 19.49 12.70 -10.44
N LEU A 208 18.61 13.71 -10.32
CA LEU A 208 17.47 13.62 -9.41
C LEU A 208 16.48 12.54 -9.85
N ALA A 209 16.21 12.41 -11.15
CA ALA A 209 15.41 11.31 -11.68
C ALA A 209 16.01 9.92 -11.37
N ALA A 210 17.34 9.80 -11.42
CA ALA A 210 18.03 8.56 -11.06
C ALA A 210 17.93 8.25 -9.56
N LEU A 211 18.11 9.26 -8.69
CA LEU A 211 18.06 9.14 -7.23
C LEU A 211 16.65 8.87 -6.72
N GLU A 212 15.64 9.43 -7.37
CA GLU A 212 14.23 9.12 -7.09
C GLU A 212 13.97 7.63 -7.25
N GLN A 213 14.50 7.03 -8.33
CA GLN A 213 14.28 5.62 -8.60
C GLN A 213 15.17 4.68 -7.75
N ASP A 214 16.45 4.99 -7.60
CA ASP A 214 17.36 4.20 -6.76
C ASP A 214 18.43 5.08 -6.09
N ALA A 215 18.45 5.09 -4.76
CA ALA A 215 19.43 5.80 -3.96
C ALA A 215 20.88 5.33 -4.20
N LEU A 216 21.07 4.09 -4.65
CA LEU A 216 22.40 3.56 -5.00
C LEU A 216 22.99 4.25 -6.24
N SER A 217 22.17 4.92 -7.06
CA SER A 217 22.65 5.72 -8.19
C SER A 217 23.54 6.90 -7.76
N MET A 218 23.49 7.28 -6.48
CA MET A 218 24.36 8.30 -5.87
C MET A 218 25.85 8.04 -6.11
N ASP A 219 26.25 6.78 -6.28
CA ASP A 219 27.64 6.39 -6.53
C ASP A 219 28.18 6.93 -7.86
N PHE A 220 27.32 7.02 -8.87
CA PHE A 220 27.69 7.43 -10.21
C PHE A 220 27.56 8.93 -10.45
N VAL A 221 27.00 9.67 -9.49
CA VAL A 221 26.89 11.12 -9.53
C VAL A 221 28.28 11.75 -9.51
N ALA A 222 28.45 12.85 -10.25
CA ALA A 222 29.70 13.58 -10.27
C ALA A 222 30.05 14.17 -8.90
N ASP A 223 31.34 14.17 -8.57
CA ASP A 223 31.84 14.58 -7.25
C ASP A 223 31.50 16.04 -6.89
N CYS A 224 31.37 16.92 -7.89
CA CYS A 224 30.96 18.31 -7.67
C CYS A 224 29.57 18.42 -7.03
N LEU A 225 28.63 17.53 -7.39
CA LEU A 225 27.28 17.50 -6.79
C LEU A 225 27.27 16.79 -5.44
N LYS A 226 28.18 15.84 -5.20
CA LYS A 226 28.31 15.16 -3.90
C LYS A 226 28.79 16.08 -2.78
N ILE A 227 29.37 17.23 -3.13
CA ILE A 227 29.83 18.27 -2.19
C ILE A 227 28.83 19.43 -2.11
N ASP A 228 27.96 19.60 -3.10
CA ASP A 228 26.94 20.65 -3.13
C ASP A 228 25.83 20.37 -2.09
N ARG A 229 25.92 21.04 -0.94
CA ARG A 229 24.98 20.87 0.18
C ARG A 229 23.53 21.11 -0.22
N ASP A 230 23.25 22.14 -1.04
CA ASP A 230 21.90 22.50 -1.43
C ASP A 230 21.29 21.44 -2.34
N PHE A 231 22.10 20.92 -3.26
CA PHE A 231 21.73 19.77 -4.07
C PHE A 231 21.44 18.53 -3.21
N LEU A 232 22.32 18.22 -2.25
CA LEU A 232 22.15 17.05 -1.38
C LEU A 232 20.92 17.16 -0.49
N LEU A 233 20.62 18.34 0.03
CA LEU A 233 19.40 18.59 0.80
C LEU A 233 18.15 18.30 -0.03
N PHE A 234 18.15 18.71 -1.31
CA PHE A 234 17.07 18.40 -2.23
C PHE A 234 17.03 16.89 -2.55
N ALA A 235 18.17 16.27 -2.83
CA ALA A 235 18.27 14.84 -3.15
C ALA A 235 17.69 13.95 -2.04
N VAL A 236 18.02 14.21 -0.77
CA VAL A 236 17.47 13.43 0.36
C VAL A 236 15.98 13.69 0.59
N SER A 237 15.46 14.84 0.16
CA SER A 237 14.02 15.13 0.23
C SER A 237 13.21 14.38 -0.84
N VAL A 238 13.85 14.01 -1.95
CA VAL A 238 13.26 13.17 -3.01
C VAL A 238 13.33 11.70 -2.62
N ASN A 239 14.47 11.24 -2.09
CA ASN A 239 14.65 9.87 -1.61
C ASN A 239 15.51 9.84 -0.34
N GLY A 240 14.89 9.60 0.81
CA GLY A 240 15.55 9.60 2.11
C GLY A 240 16.63 8.51 2.26
N ARG A 241 16.60 7.46 1.43
CA ARG A 241 17.65 6.42 1.43
C ARG A 241 18.98 6.92 0.88
N VAL A 242 19.01 8.04 0.16
CA VAL A 242 20.26 8.64 -0.34
C VAL A 242 21.22 8.96 0.81
N LEU A 243 20.71 9.23 2.02
CA LEU A 243 21.50 9.44 3.23
C LEU A 243 22.53 8.32 3.48
N GLU A 244 22.22 7.07 3.12
CA GLU A 244 23.10 5.90 3.24
C GLU A 244 24.41 6.07 2.45
N ARG A 245 24.37 6.77 1.31
CA ARG A 245 25.51 6.93 0.40
C ARG A 245 26.28 8.25 0.62
N LEU A 246 25.81 9.11 1.52
CA LEU A 246 26.49 10.38 1.82
C LEU A 246 27.71 10.19 2.73
N ALA A 247 28.65 11.14 2.66
CA ALA A 247 29.79 11.19 3.57
C ALA A 247 29.35 11.32 5.04
N GLU A 248 30.17 10.80 5.97
CA GLU A 248 29.84 10.80 7.41
C GLU A 248 29.55 12.21 7.97
N ASP A 249 30.23 13.23 7.47
CA ASP A 249 30.00 14.63 7.89
C ASP A 249 28.58 15.10 7.55
N LEU A 250 28.05 14.68 6.40
CA LEU A 250 26.68 15.01 5.99
C LEU A 250 25.64 14.15 6.74
N GLN A 251 26.00 12.92 7.11
CA GLN A 251 25.18 12.10 8.02
C GLN A 251 25.12 12.66 9.45
N ARG A 252 25.98 13.64 9.79
CA ARG A 252 25.95 14.44 11.03
C ARG A 252 25.23 15.78 10.85
N ASP A 253 24.88 16.19 9.63
CA ASP A 253 24.14 17.43 9.40
C ASP A 253 22.66 17.22 9.78
N GLN A 254 22.23 17.94 10.81
CA GLN A 254 20.88 17.85 11.34
C GLN A 254 19.81 18.18 10.28
N GLU A 255 20.03 19.16 9.41
CA GLU A 255 19.03 19.55 8.42
C GLU A 255 18.86 18.49 7.33
N ILE A 256 19.96 17.93 6.85
CA ILE A 256 19.96 16.85 5.84
C ILE A 256 19.26 15.62 6.41
N VAL A 257 19.61 15.20 7.63
CA VAL A 257 18.97 14.03 8.24
C VAL A 257 17.48 14.29 8.53
N LEU A 258 17.09 15.51 8.95
CA LEU A 258 15.68 15.86 9.12
C LEU A 258 14.91 15.80 7.81
N ALA A 259 15.45 16.32 6.71
CA ALA A 259 14.85 16.25 5.39
C ALA A 259 14.70 14.79 4.92
N ALA A 260 15.73 13.97 5.11
CA ALA A 260 15.67 12.54 4.79
C ALA A 260 14.58 11.81 5.61
N CYS A 261 14.42 12.14 6.89
CA CYS A 261 13.40 11.54 7.77
C CYS A 261 11.99 12.04 7.45
N GLN A 262 11.83 13.22 6.84
CA GLN A 262 10.55 13.73 6.36
C GLN A 262 10.01 12.91 5.20
N GLU A 263 10.88 12.51 4.27
CA GLU A 263 10.51 11.60 3.18
C GLU A 263 10.32 10.18 3.73
N SER A 264 11.34 9.63 4.41
CA SER A 264 11.30 8.27 4.95
C SER A 264 11.84 8.20 6.37
N SER A 265 10.96 7.93 7.33
CA SER A 265 11.34 7.66 8.74
C SER A 265 12.38 6.55 8.91
N SER A 266 12.52 5.68 7.90
CA SER A 266 13.53 4.61 7.88
C SER A 266 14.96 5.13 7.68
N ALA A 267 15.13 6.32 7.09
CA ALA A 267 16.41 6.97 6.82
C ALA A 267 17.20 7.26 8.10
N LEU A 268 16.51 7.45 9.22
CA LEU A 268 17.13 7.68 10.53
C LEU A 268 18.14 6.61 10.94
N ARG A 269 18.02 5.38 10.42
CA ARG A 269 18.99 4.30 10.68
C ARG A 269 20.40 4.61 10.14
N PHE A 270 20.48 5.43 9.10
CA PHE A 270 21.71 5.84 8.42
C PHE A 270 22.30 7.13 9.00
N ALA A 271 21.58 7.81 9.90
CA ALA A 271 22.11 8.97 10.59
C ALA A 271 23.30 8.58 11.49
N HIS A 272 24.27 9.48 11.58
CA HIS A 272 25.44 9.26 12.42
C HIS A 272 25.04 9.03 13.89
N THR A 273 25.75 8.12 14.58
CA THR A 273 25.43 7.73 15.97
C THR A 273 25.35 8.92 16.92
N ALA A 274 26.23 9.91 16.77
CA ALA A 274 26.21 11.14 17.57
C ALA A 274 24.86 11.89 17.51
N LEU A 275 24.26 12.03 16.32
CA LEU A 275 22.93 12.64 16.19
C LEU A 275 21.85 11.75 16.78
N ARG A 276 21.96 10.43 16.59
CA ARG A 276 21.02 9.46 17.14
C ARG A 276 20.95 9.46 18.67
N HIS A 277 22.03 9.83 19.34
CA HIS A 277 22.08 9.99 20.81
C HIS A 277 21.91 11.45 21.26
N SER A 278 21.72 12.39 20.32
CA SER A 278 21.52 13.80 20.64
C SER A 278 20.10 14.05 21.10
N GLU A 279 19.97 14.53 22.34
CA GLU A 279 18.68 14.80 22.97
C GLU A 279 17.83 15.79 22.17
N ALA A 280 18.41 16.94 21.82
CA ALA A 280 17.73 17.99 21.06
C ALA A 280 17.26 17.49 19.69
N PHE A 281 18.06 16.64 19.04
CA PHE A 281 17.73 16.08 17.75
C PHE A 281 16.57 15.08 17.84
N VAL A 282 16.62 14.14 18.77
CA VAL A 282 15.55 13.14 18.98
C VAL A 282 14.25 13.82 19.40
N LEU A 283 14.30 14.86 20.24
CA LEU A 283 13.12 15.65 20.59
C LEU A 283 12.51 16.34 19.35
N THR A 284 13.35 16.88 18.46
CA THR A 284 12.88 17.48 17.19
C THR A 284 12.19 16.44 16.31
N LEU A 285 12.76 15.23 16.21
CA LEU A 285 12.16 14.12 15.45
C LEU A 285 10.81 13.69 16.03
N LEU A 286 10.72 13.56 17.36
CA LEU A 286 9.47 13.23 18.04
C LEU A 286 8.43 14.33 17.78
N GLN A 287 8.76 15.60 18.03
CA GLN A 287 7.85 16.74 17.83
C GLN A 287 7.28 16.79 16.40
N ARG A 288 8.12 16.52 15.39
CA ARG A 288 7.71 16.50 13.97
C ARG A 288 7.12 15.16 13.51
N ARG A 289 7.00 14.17 14.41
CA ARG A 289 6.51 12.80 14.12
C ARG A 289 7.30 12.07 13.03
N LEU A 290 8.60 12.35 12.95
CA LEU A 290 9.51 11.81 11.92
C LEU A 290 10.17 10.49 12.31
N CYS A 291 10.07 10.09 13.58
CA CYS A 291 10.54 8.81 14.07
C CYS A 291 9.44 8.07 14.84
N ARG A 292 9.52 6.73 14.84
CA ARG A 292 8.65 5.92 15.69
C ARG A 292 9.01 6.16 17.15
N LEU A 293 7.99 6.09 18.01
CA LEU A 293 8.17 6.22 19.46
C LEU A 293 9.19 5.21 19.98
N ASN A 294 9.17 3.96 19.49
CA ASN A 294 10.10 2.89 19.87
C ASN A 294 11.54 3.09 19.31
N TYR A 295 12.06 4.31 19.43
CA TYR A 295 13.39 4.67 19.02
C TYR A 295 14.41 4.01 19.96
N PRO A 296 15.37 3.22 19.44
CA PRO A 296 16.33 2.48 20.25
C PRO A 296 17.41 3.44 20.78
N ALA A 297 17.08 4.18 21.83
CA ALA A 297 17.99 5.05 22.58
C ALA A 297 17.70 4.90 24.08
N GLU A 298 17.97 3.71 24.62
CA GLU A 298 17.68 3.37 26.03
C GLU A 298 18.28 4.37 27.01
N GLU A 299 19.48 4.88 26.72
CA GLU A 299 20.16 5.90 27.53
C GLU A 299 19.36 7.21 27.64
N LEU A 300 18.63 7.61 26.58
CA LEU A 300 17.80 8.82 26.61
C LEU A 300 16.52 8.56 27.41
N TRP A 301 15.92 7.39 27.26
CA TRP A 301 14.71 6.99 28.02
C TRP A 301 14.95 6.81 29.53
N ALA A 302 16.21 6.76 29.96
CA ALA A 302 16.60 6.79 31.37
C ALA A 302 16.70 8.21 31.96
N ARG A 303 16.72 9.26 31.12
CA ARG A 303 16.88 10.65 31.57
C ARG A 303 15.53 11.30 31.83
N LYS A 304 15.33 11.78 33.05
CA LYS A 304 14.07 12.43 33.47
C LYS A 304 13.70 13.62 32.60
N GLU A 305 14.65 14.53 32.34
CA GLU A 305 14.41 15.77 31.57
C GLU A 305 13.94 15.46 30.13
N PHE A 306 14.63 14.54 29.46
CA PHE A 306 14.24 14.07 28.13
C PHE A 306 12.84 13.47 28.12
N VAL A 307 12.51 12.59 29.08
CA VAL A 307 11.18 11.96 29.15
C VAL A 307 10.09 13.01 29.39
N LEU A 308 10.33 14.01 30.25
CA LEU A 308 9.38 15.11 30.47
C LEU A 308 9.08 15.87 29.18
N GLU A 309 10.10 16.21 28.38
CA GLU A 309 9.92 16.91 27.12
C GLU A 309 9.29 16.02 26.04
N ALA A 310 9.69 14.75 25.97
CA ALA A 310 9.09 13.77 25.07
C ALA A 310 7.60 13.57 25.37
N VAL A 311 7.22 13.50 26.65
CA VAL A 311 5.83 13.36 27.12
C VAL A 311 4.97 14.56 26.74
N LYS A 312 5.50 15.80 26.76
CA LYS A 312 4.78 16.99 26.30
C LYS A 312 4.33 16.86 24.85
N SER A 313 5.10 16.15 24.03
CA SER A 313 4.80 15.90 22.62
C SER A 313 3.99 14.63 22.40
N HIS A 314 4.34 13.54 23.09
CA HIS A 314 3.78 12.20 22.95
C HIS A 314 3.52 11.58 24.32
N SER A 315 2.26 11.49 24.73
CA SER A 315 1.89 10.97 26.05
C SER A 315 2.22 9.48 26.28
N SER A 316 2.39 8.69 25.22
CA SER A 316 2.83 7.30 25.26
C SER A 316 4.35 7.13 25.42
N ALA A 317 5.13 8.20 25.41
CA ALA A 317 6.56 8.18 25.69
C ALA A 317 6.89 7.57 27.07
N LEU A 318 5.97 7.70 28.03
CA LEU A 318 6.09 7.08 29.35
C LEU A 318 6.28 5.54 29.28
N GLN A 319 5.69 4.87 28.29
CA GLN A 319 5.81 3.42 28.10
C GLN A 319 7.25 2.97 27.84
N LEU A 320 8.10 3.84 27.31
CA LEU A 320 9.48 3.53 26.93
C LEU A 320 10.48 3.91 28.01
N SER A 321 10.05 4.74 28.97
CA SER A 321 10.87 5.11 30.11
C SER A 321 11.21 3.90 31.00
N VAL A 322 12.35 3.99 31.67
CA VAL A 322 12.77 3.00 32.68
C VAL A 322 11.79 2.94 33.85
N PRO A 323 11.67 1.80 34.57
CA PRO A 323 10.72 1.65 35.67
C PRO A 323 10.79 2.76 36.73
N SER A 324 12.00 3.20 37.09
CA SER A 324 12.19 4.28 38.06
C SER A 324 11.54 5.61 37.66
N LEU A 325 11.37 5.89 36.36
CA LEU A 325 10.66 7.09 35.89
C LEU A 325 9.14 6.90 35.79
N ARG A 326 8.66 5.65 35.79
CA ARG A 326 7.23 5.32 35.90
C ARG A 326 6.74 5.35 37.36
N GLU A 327 7.68 5.36 38.30
CA GLU A 327 7.48 5.64 39.73
C GLU A 327 7.64 7.13 40.06
N ASP A 328 8.28 7.90 39.17
CA ASP A 328 8.42 9.35 39.36
C ASP A 328 7.07 10.04 39.12
N ARG A 329 6.49 10.54 40.23
CA ARG A 329 5.21 11.21 40.25
C ARG A 329 5.14 12.39 39.29
N GLU A 330 6.21 13.17 39.14
CA GLU A 330 6.23 14.35 38.27
C GLU A 330 6.09 13.95 36.80
N VAL A 331 6.85 12.92 36.38
CA VAL A 331 6.85 12.41 35.00
C VAL A 331 5.49 11.81 34.65
N VAL A 332 4.95 10.95 35.53
CA VAL A 332 3.63 10.34 35.34
C VAL A 332 2.53 11.41 35.31
N MET A 333 2.59 12.38 36.22
CA MET A 333 1.62 13.48 36.27
C MET A 333 1.64 14.30 34.98
N ALA A 334 2.82 14.61 34.42
CA ALA A 334 2.94 15.29 33.13
C ALA A 334 2.31 14.47 31.99
N ALA A 335 2.53 13.15 31.98
CA ALA A 335 1.96 12.25 30.97
C ALA A 335 0.44 12.14 31.06
N VAL A 336 -0.08 11.97 32.27
CA VAL A 336 -1.51 11.92 32.56
C VAL A 336 -2.17 13.25 32.21
N GLN A 337 -1.56 14.39 32.52
CA GLN A 337 -2.08 15.71 32.15
C GLN A 337 -2.20 15.89 30.63
N LYS A 338 -1.27 15.33 29.86
CA LYS A 338 -1.36 15.34 28.39
C LYS A 338 -2.43 14.39 27.87
N HIS A 339 -2.54 13.20 28.45
CA HIS A 339 -3.51 12.19 28.05
C HIS A 339 -3.80 11.20 29.19
N GLY A 340 -5.02 11.20 29.71
CA GLY A 340 -5.38 10.40 30.89
C GLY A 340 -5.12 8.89 30.80
N TYR A 341 -5.15 8.26 29.62
CA TYR A 341 -4.83 6.82 29.50
C TYR A 341 -3.34 6.49 29.71
N SER A 342 -2.45 7.48 29.77
CA SER A 342 -1.04 7.24 30.13
C SER A 342 -0.88 6.67 31.55
N LEU A 343 -1.91 6.77 32.39
CA LEU A 343 -1.99 6.10 33.69
C LEU A 343 -1.70 4.59 33.62
N GLN A 344 -2.01 3.92 32.51
CA GLN A 344 -1.76 2.48 32.36
C GLN A 344 -0.27 2.10 32.42
N PHE A 345 0.63 3.06 32.18
CA PHE A 345 2.07 2.85 32.21
C PHE A 345 2.71 3.26 33.53
N ALA A 346 1.94 3.85 34.45
CA ALA A 346 2.44 4.21 35.78
C ALA A 346 2.66 2.95 36.64
N SER A 347 3.54 3.08 37.63
CA SER A 347 3.71 2.12 38.71
C SER A 347 2.41 1.86 39.48
N ASP A 348 2.33 0.71 40.15
CA ASP A 348 1.15 0.30 40.92
C ASP A 348 0.84 1.31 42.04
N GLU A 349 1.88 1.85 42.67
CA GLU A 349 1.79 2.90 43.69
C GLU A 349 1.11 4.15 43.16
N LEU A 350 1.51 4.63 41.98
CA LEU A 350 0.92 5.84 41.36
C LEU A 350 -0.45 5.57 40.73
N ARG A 351 -0.76 4.33 40.38
CA ARG A 351 -2.13 3.90 40.04
C ARG A 351 -3.05 3.86 41.27
N GLY A 352 -2.48 3.88 42.48
CA GLY A 352 -3.15 4.12 43.76
C GLY A 352 -3.13 5.58 44.24
N ASP A 353 -2.43 6.49 43.56
CA ASP A 353 -2.44 7.92 43.91
C ASP A 353 -3.75 8.56 43.43
N ARG A 354 -4.62 8.89 44.40
CA ARG A 354 -5.94 9.48 44.13
C ARG A 354 -5.87 10.75 43.27
N GLU A 355 -4.86 11.62 43.45
CA GLU A 355 -4.77 12.87 42.68
C GLU A 355 -4.41 12.59 41.21
N VAL A 356 -3.45 11.70 40.98
CA VAL A 356 -3.01 11.29 39.64
C VAL A 356 -4.18 10.63 38.90
N VAL A 357 -4.85 9.67 39.53
CA VAL A 357 -5.99 8.96 38.95
C VAL A 357 -7.17 9.90 38.70
N MET A 358 -7.49 10.79 39.64
CA MET A 358 -8.58 11.77 39.45
C MET A 358 -8.33 12.66 38.24
N LYS A 359 -7.08 13.10 37.99
CA LYS A 359 -6.75 13.87 36.78
C LYS A 359 -6.91 13.05 35.51
N ALA A 360 -6.54 11.76 35.53
CA ALA A 360 -6.75 10.85 34.40
C ALA A 360 -8.23 10.66 34.09
N VAL A 361 -9.04 10.37 35.11
CA VAL A 361 -10.49 10.11 35.01
C VAL A 361 -11.25 11.34 34.51
N ARG A 362 -10.88 12.53 35.00
CA ARG A 362 -11.46 13.80 34.53
C ARG A 362 -11.25 14.02 33.03
N GLN A 363 -10.18 13.49 32.45
CA GLN A 363 -9.94 13.53 31.00
C GLN A 363 -10.59 12.37 30.26
N TYR A 364 -10.50 11.14 30.77
CA TYR A 364 -11.11 9.97 30.17
C TYR A 364 -11.72 9.10 31.25
N ALA A 365 -13.05 8.97 31.26
CA ALA A 365 -13.76 8.21 32.29
C ALA A 365 -13.30 6.75 32.38
N ASN A 366 -12.96 6.14 31.23
CA ASN A 366 -12.43 4.79 31.16
C ASN A 366 -11.00 4.65 31.74
N ALA A 367 -10.29 5.74 32.03
CA ALA A 367 -9.00 5.66 32.71
C ALA A 367 -9.11 5.04 34.11
N LEU A 368 -10.32 5.03 34.69
CA LEU A 368 -10.65 4.31 35.93
C LEU A 368 -10.29 2.81 35.85
N ALA A 369 -10.26 2.22 34.65
CA ALA A 369 -9.84 0.84 34.44
C ALA A 369 -8.41 0.54 34.91
N PHE A 370 -7.55 1.56 34.89
CA PHE A 370 -6.14 1.43 35.25
C PHE A 370 -5.85 1.78 36.71
N ALA A 371 -6.84 2.31 37.44
CA ALA A 371 -6.70 2.63 38.85
C ALA A 371 -6.56 1.36 39.71
N SER A 372 -5.98 1.51 40.89
CA SER A 372 -5.90 0.43 41.88
C SER A 372 -7.30 -0.06 42.28
N GLU A 373 -7.39 -1.26 42.84
CA GLU A 373 -8.68 -1.83 43.25
C GLU A 373 -9.38 -0.98 44.30
N GLU A 374 -8.61 -0.40 45.23
CA GLU A 374 -9.10 0.48 46.29
C GLU A 374 -9.73 1.73 45.70
N LEU A 375 -9.08 2.36 44.71
CA LEU A 375 -9.63 3.54 44.05
C LEU A 375 -10.82 3.23 43.14
N ARG A 376 -10.92 2.03 42.57
CA ARG A 376 -12.13 1.59 41.86
C ARG A 376 -13.32 1.39 42.80
N ALA A 377 -13.10 1.32 44.11
CA ALA A 377 -14.13 1.33 45.15
C ALA A 377 -14.35 2.73 45.78
N ASP A 378 -13.55 3.74 45.42
CA ASP A 378 -13.75 5.12 45.87
C ASP A 378 -14.99 5.72 45.21
N ALA A 379 -16.00 5.97 46.05
CA ALA A 379 -17.29 6.53 45.63
C ALA A 379 -17.16 7.84 44.85
N GLU A 380 -16.32 8.77 45.30
CA GLU A 380 -16.18 10.09 44.69
C GLU A 380 -15.50 10.00 43.32
N LEU A 381 -14.44 9.19 43.22
CA LEU A 381 -13.73 8.98 41.96
C LEU A 381 -14.63 8.30 40.92
N VAL A 382 -15.38 7.28 41.34
CA VAL A 382 -16.30 6.55 40.47
C VAL A 382 -17.47 7.45 40.02
N ILE A 383 -18.03 8.28 40.90
CA ILE A 383 -19.05 9.27 40.53
C ILE A 383 -18.50 10.26 39.49
N ALA A 384 -17.27 10.74 39.66
CA ALA A 384 -16.64 11.63 38.70
C ALA A 384 -16.46 10.97 37.32
N ALA A 385 -16.10 9.67 37.28
CA ALA A 385 -16.01 8.90 36.04
C ALA A 385 -17.38 8.74 35.37
N ILE A 386 -18.38 8.30 36.14
CA ILE A 386 -19.75 8.03 35.68
C ILE A 386 -20.41 9.30 35.13
N SER A 387 -20.20 10.42 35.80
CA SER A 387 -20.73 11.72 35.38
C SER A 387 -20.16 12.19 34.04
N LYS A 388 -18.97 11.71 33.67
CA LYS A 388 -18.38 11.96 32.35
C LYS A 388 -18.82 10.94 31.30
N ASP A 389 -18.88 9.67 31.66
CA ASP A 389 -19.39 8.59 30.82
C ASP A 389 -20.02 7.50 31.70
N GLY A 390 -21.34 7.32 31.59
CA GLY A 390 -22.07 6.32 32.37
C GLY A 390 -21.52 4.90 32.21
N CYS A 391 -20.93 4.56 31.05
CA CYS A 391 -20.33 3.25 30.82
C CYS A 391 -19.06 3.00 31.65
N ALA A 392 -18.47 4.02 32.29
CA ALA A 392 -17.35 3.85 33.21
C ALA A 392 -17.71 2.99 34.43
N LEU A 393 -19.00 2.83 34.74
CA LEU A 393 -19.51 1.93 35.77
C LEU A 393 -18.94 0.50 35.63
N ARG A 394 -18.63 0.04 34.42
CA ARG A 394 -18.02 -1.29 34.17
C ARG A 394 -16.70 -1.52 34.91
N PHE A 395 -15.95 -0.45 35.18
CA PHE A 395 -14.66 -0.51 35.85
C PHE A 395 -14.76 -0.30 37.36
N ALA A 396 -15.91 0.15 37.87
CA ALA A 396 -16.11 0.29 39.30
C ALA A 396 -16.08 -1.07 40.01
N ALA A 397 -15.76 -1.06 41.30
CA ALA A 397 -15.79 -2.24 42.13
C ALA A 397 -17.18 -2.91 42.13
N PRO A 398 -17.28 -4.25 42.25
CA PRO A 398 -18.56 -4.96 42.22
C PRO A 398 -19.61 -4.41 43.21
N ALA A 399 -19.17 -3.97 44.39
CA ALA A 399 -20.04 -3.37 45.40
C ALA A 399 -20.76 -2.11 44.89
N LEU A 400 -20.08 -1.24 44.13
CA LEU A 400 -20.68 -0.04 43.55
C LEU A 400 -21.56 -0.35 42.34
N ARG A 401 -21.24 -1.40 41.59
CA ARG A 401 -22.09 -1.91 40.48
C ARG A 401 -23.40 -2.53 40.98
N ALA A 402 -23.44 -2.97 42.23
CA ALA A 402 -24.63 -3.44 42.92
C ALA A 402 -25.36 -2.32 43.71
N ASN A 403 -24.80 -1.11 43.74
CA ASN A 403 -25.43 0.02 44.41
C ASN A 403 -26.40 0.73 43.46
N ARG A 404 -27.68 0.73 43.86
CA ARG A 404 -28.79 1.30 43.07
C ARG A 404 -28.56 2.77 42.69
N ASP A 405 -28.04 3.59 43.60
CA ASP A 405 -27.87 5.03 43.36
C ASP A 405 -26.78 5.29 42.31
N PHE A 406 -25.68 4.53 42.36
CA PHE A 406 -24.61 4.60 41.37
C PHE A 406 -25.08 4.14 39.99
N VAL A 407 -25.85 3.05 39.94
CA VAL A 407 -26.42 2.54 38.68
C VAL A 407 -27.40 3.54 38.08
N LEU A 408 -28.30 4.13 38.87
CA LEU A 408 -29.22 5.16 38.39
C LEU A 408 -28.48 6.39 37.89
N LEU A 409 -27.41 6.83 38.58
CA LEU A 409 -26.57 7.93 38.11
C LEU A 409 -25.90 7.60 36.77
N ALA A 410 -25.42 6.37 36.60
CA ALA A 410 -24.78 5.91 35.36
C ALA A 410 -25.76 5.80 34.20
N VAL A 411 -26.94 5.25 34.44
CA VAL A 411 -28.02 5.15 33.46
C VAL A 411 -28.51 6.53 33.00
N ARG A 412 -28.60 7.50 33.93
CA ARG A 412 -28.95 8.89 33.59
C ARG A 412 -27.90 9.56 32.72
N SER A 413 -26.62 9.26 32.95
CA SER A 413 -25.50 9.75 32.15
C SER A 413 -25.46 9.09 30.76
N ARG A 414 -25.62 7.76 30.71
CA ARG A 414 -25.71 6.95 29.49
C ARG A 414 -26.53 5.69 29.74
N ALA A 415 -27.67 5.57 29.07
CA ALA A 415 -28.64 4.51 29.33
C ALA A 415 -28.08 3.09 29.17
N CYS A 416 -27.21 2.85 28.18
CA CYS A 416 -26.57 1.54 27.96
C CYS A 416 -25.57 1.14 29.06
N ALA A 417 -25.30 2.02 30.04
CA ALA A 417 -24.56 1.66 31.25
C ALA A 417 -25.27 0.58 32.09
N LEU A 418 -26.58 0.40 31.91
CA LEU A 418 -27.38 -0.65 32.54
C LEU A 418 -26.75 -2.04 32.37
N GLN A 419 -26.14 -2.34 31.21
CA GLN A 419 -25.51 -3.64 30.96
C GLN A 419 -24.38 -3.99 31.95
N PHE A 420 -23.79 -2.96 32.57
CA PHE A 420 -22.68 -3.11 33.51
C PHE A 420 -23.14 -3.19 34.96
N ALA A 421 -24.42 -2.97 35.26
CA ALA A 421 -24.96 -3.14 36.60
C ALA A 421 -24.92 -4.61 37.05
N ALA A 422 -24.97 -4.84 38.37
CA ALA A 422 -25.14 -6.17 38.93
C ALA A 422 -26.44 -6.82 38.41
N LYS A 423 -26.48 -8.16 38.34
CA LYS A 423 -27.57 -8.91 37.69
C LYS A 423 -28.93 -8.58 38.32
N GLU A 424 -28.94 -8.35 39.63
CA GLU A 424 -30.12 -8.02 40.42
C GLU A 424 -30.74 -6.69 39.96
N LEU A 425 -29.91 -5.68 39.71
CA LEU A 425 -30.36 -4.34 39.27
C LEU A 425 -30.71 -4.29 37.78
N ARG A 426 -30.17 -5.20 36.96
CA ARG A 426 -30.59 -5.37 35.55
C ARG A 426 -32.01 -5.96 35.44
N LEU A 427 -32.51 -6.59 36.50
CA LEU A 427 -33.87 -7.11 36.62
C LEU A 427 -34.81 -6.17 37.38
N ASP A 428 -34.30 -5.07 37.95
CA ASP A 428 -35.14 -4.11 38.66
C ASP A 428 -35.94 -3.28 37.64
N GLU A 429 -37.26 -3.53 37.59
CA GLU A 429 -38.21 -2.86 36.70
C GLU A 429 -38.04 -1.34 36.72
N THR A 430 -37.82 -0.75 37.90
CA THR A 430 -37.72 0.70 38.03
C THR A 430 -36.44 1.23 37.39
N VAL A 431 -35.30 0.56 37.58
CA VAL A 431 -34.00 0.97 37.00
C VAL A 431 -34.03 0.83 35.49
N VAL A 432 -34.62 -0.27 34.98
CA VAL A 432 -34.76 -0.53 33.55
C VAL A 432 -35.69 0.48 32.88
N LEU A 433 -36.81 0.83 33.50
CA LEU A 433 -37.72 1.86 32.99
C LEU A 433 -37.02 3.23 32.90
N HIS A 434 -36.22 3.62 33.90
CA HIS A 434 -35.44 4.85 33.82
C HIS A 434 -34.39 4.81 32.69
N ALA A 435 -33.82 3.66 32.37
CA ALA A 435 -32.91 3.51 31.24
C ALA A 435 -33.62 3.68 29.90
N LEU A 436 -34.80 3.06 29.75
CA LEU A 436 -35.61 3.15 28.53
C LEU A 436 -36.20 4.56 28.32
N GLU A 437 -36.48 5.29 29.40
CA GLU A 437 -36.86 6.70 29.33
C GLU A 437 -35.73 7.58 28.80
N ALA A 438 -34.48 7.24 29.12
CA ALA A 438 -33.32 7.99 28.66
C ALA A 438 -32.93 7.64 27.20
N ASP A 439 -32.94 6.35 26.83
CA ASP A 439 -32.68 5.90 25.46
C ASP A 439 -33.33 4.53 25.17
N LEU A 440 -34.08 4.46 24.07
CA LEU A 440 -34.77 3.25 23.61
C LEU A 440 -33.84 2.26 22.89
N SER A 441 -32.59 2.63 22.59
CA SER A 441 -31.59 1.68 22.07
C SER A 441 -31.26 0.56 23.07
N VAL A 442 -31.56 0.77 24.36
CA VAL A 442 -31.28 -0.19 25.44
C VAL A 442 -32.26 -1.38 25.44
N LEU A 443 -33.31 -1.37 24.62
CA LEU A 443 -34.29 -2.47 24.49
C LEU A 443 -33.61 -3.82 24.24
N GLU A 444 -32.54 -3.84 23.43
CA GLU A 444 -31.78 -5.05 23.08
C GLU A 444 -30.95 -5.59 24.26
N ILE A 445 -30.67 -4.76 25.26
CA ILE A 445 -29.83 -5.07 26.43
C ILE A 445 -30.68 -5.55 27.62
N VAL A 446 -31.99 -5.28 27.61
CA VAL A 446 -32.92 -5.69 28.67
C VAL A 446 -33.03 -7.21 28.73
N GLU A 447 -32.91 -7.77 29.93
CA GLU A 447 -33.00 -9.21 30.18
C GLU A 447 -34.33 -9.80 29.70
N THR A 448 -34.27 -10.96 29.04
CA THR A 448 -35.42 -11.62 28.40
C THR A 448 -36.55 -11.99 29.36
N SER A 449 -36.21 -12.21 30.64
CA SER A 449 -37.17 -12.48 31.69
C SER A 449 -38.11 -11.32 31.97
N LEU A 450 -37.69 -10.07 31.76
CA LEU A 450 -38.55 -8.89 31.96
C LEU A 450 -39.59 -8.75 30.84
N TRP A 451 -39.23 -9.12 29.60
CA TRP A 451 -40.16 -9.15 28.48
C TRP A 451 -41.30 -10.15 28.66
N SER A 452 -41.13 -11.15 29.53
CA SER A 452 -42.19 -12.12 29.86
C SER A 452 -43.21 -11.58 30.87
N GLN A 453 -42.96 -10.43 31.50
CA GLN A 453 -43.82 -9.85 32.52
C GLN A 453 -44.90 -8.94 31.90
N PRO A 454 -46.21 -9.23 32.09
CA PRO A 454 -47.29 -8.42 31.52
C PRO A 454 -47.34 -6.98 32.04
N SER A 455 -46.97 -6.75 33.30
CA SER A 455 -46.90 -5.40 33.92
C SER A 455 -45.86 -4.51 33.25
N PHE A 456 -44.69 -5.08 32.94
CA PHE A 456 -43.60 -4.37 32.29
C PHE A 456 -43.94 -4.02 30.84
N LEU A 457 -44.46 -4.99 30.08
CA LEU A 457 -44.90 -4.80 28.69
C LEU A 457 -46.00 -3.74 28.57
N THR A 458 -46.99 -3.77 29.46
CA THR A 458 -48.08 -2.77 29.46
C THR A 458 -47.57 -1.37 29.79
N THR A 459 -46.58 -1.25 30.68
CA THR A 459 -45.95 0.02 31.03
C THR A 459 -45.13 0.59 29.86
N ILE A 460 -44.33 -0.23 29.18
CA ILE A 460 -43.57 0.19 27.99
C ILE A 460 -44.51 0.57 26.84
N MET A 461 -45.55 -0.22 26.58
CA MET A 461 -46.55 0.09 25.55
C MET A 461 -47.29 1.39 25.84
N ARG A 462 -47.60 1.68 27.11
CA ARG A 462 -48.26 2.92 27.51
C ARG A 462 -47.33 4.14 27.35
N ARG A 463 -46.06 4.02 27.71
CA ARG A 463 -45.10 5.14 27.70
C ARG A 463 -44.45 5.38 26.33
N HIS A 464 -44.14 4.32 25.59
CA HIS A 464 -43.31 4.37 24.38
C HIS A 464 -43.90 3.64 23.15
N GLY A 465 -45.15 3.13 23.22
CA GLY A 465 -45.79 2.40 22.11
C GLY A 465 -46.08 3.22 20.84
N HIS A 466 -45.76 4.51 20.86
CA HIS A 466 -45.80 5.41 19.70
C HIS A 466 -44.48 5.46 18.91
N HIS A 467 -43.39 4.89 19.44
CA HIS A 467 -42.11 4.82 18.75
C HIS A 467 -42.05 3.60 17.83
N GLU A 468 -41.76 3.82 16.55
CA GLU A 468 -41.66 2.76 15.53
C GLU A 468 -40.62 1.69 15.91
N HIS A 469 -39.54 2.07 16.58
CA HIS A 469 -38.49 1.15 17.04
C HIS A 469 -39.01 0.14 18.08
N VAL A 470 -39.80 0.61 19.05
CA VAL A 470 -40.43 -0.24 20.10
C VAL A 470 -41.49 -1.14 19.47
N ALA A 471 -42.28 -0.61 18.54
CA ALA A 471 -43.31 -1.33 17.81
C ALA A 471 -42.71 -2.45 16.93
N SER A 472 -41.61 -2.14 16.21
CA SER A 472 -40.84 -3.10 15.42
C SER A 472 -40.20 -4.17 16.28
N PHE A 473 -39.54 -3.80 17.39
CA PHE A 473 -38.87 -4.74 18.29
C PHE A 473 -39.84 -5.73 18.93
N LEU A 474 -41.04 -5.28 19.31
CA LEU A 474 -42.08 -6.12 19.91
C LEU A 474 -43.01 -6.78 18.88
N GLY A 475 -42.79 -6.58 17.58
CA GLY A 475 -43.59 -7.18 16.50
C GLY A 475 -45.05 -6.72 16.45
N GLN A 476 -45.34 -5.49 16.91
CA GLN A 476 -46.70 -4.94 17.01
C GLN A 476 -46.89 -3.67 16.15
N PRO A 477 -48.12 -3.36 15.68
CA PRO A 477 -48.37 -2.16 14.89
C PRO A 477 -48.15 -0.88 15.70
N CYS A 478 -47.36 0.05 15.15
CA CYS A 478 -47.07 1.35 15.79
C CYS A 478 -48.37 2.14 16.00
N LYS A 479 -48.68 2.50 17.24
CA LYS A 479 -49.83 3.36 17.55
C LYS A 479 -49.44 4.79 17.19
N LYS A 480 -50.01 5.40 16.15
CA LYS A 480 -49.71 6.82 15.85
C LYS A 480 -50.14 7.72 17.04
N PRO A 481 -49.35 8.73 17.44
CA PRO A 481 -49.76 9.64 18.50
C PRO A 481 -51.06 10.34 18.09
N ARG A 482 -52.06 10.36 18.98
CA ARG A 482 -53.26 11.18 18.77
C ARG A 482 -52.80 12.64 18.80
N ARG A 483 -52.85 13.33 17.65
CA ARG A 483 -52.71 14.79 17.61
C ARG A 483 -53.81 15.38 18.50
N ALA A 484 -53.43 15.96 19.63
CA ALA A 484 -54.31 16.84 20.37
C ALA A 484 -54.45 18.13 19.55
N PHE A 485 -55.61 18.29 18.91
CA PHE A 485 -56.10 19.61 18.54
C PHE A 485 -56.83 20.17 19.76
N GLU A 486 -56.50 21.42 20.08
CA GLU A 486 -57.06 22.35 21.08
C GLU A 486 -56.59 22.21 22.53
#